data_AF-A0A8S0VVD7-F1
#
_entry.id   AF-A0A8S0VVD7-F1
#
_cell.length_a   1.000
_cell.length_b   1.000
_cell.length_c   1.000
_cell.angle_alpha   90.00
_cell.angle_beta   90.00
_cell.angle_gamma   90.00
#
_symmetry.space_group_name_H-M   'P 1'
#
loop_
_entity.id
_entity.type
_entity.pdbx_description
1 polymer ?
#
loop_
_entity_poly.entity_id
_entity_poly.type
_entity_poly.pdbx_seq_one_letter_code
_entity_poly.pdbx_strand_id
1 'polypeptide(L)'
;MSSSSPSTGSTRDPLFNSQLHDSSCRIRSLTTILQGLKDCGPATKSNAIPDFLNHLTTLLTCGDKYDGDAKKVIAVTGAQFEEGFRTLVVTQNPYATQKLEGLLKVRKITREEDRTSEEVMKGAIGVPLQEHIKDIITMLSSDLPCEGDSDFDDFCQFVVARCFRKLRVRVRQDKVLYERVFDTLHKWRPKDELDLPIMKVAQPTWTKRHDMILGGRFKPTKEEGVTYWEFSKDTIRDWAQFLAWILMKLDSAVTAVHDIYSSQTEIDGKIYFHVHVLCRELYYFLGLEDGYIVKTLLKKATGAFRLRDTNLGASDEDIEKEIETDMRREEQETMATFVFRYLKTVVSWHTAIFTLLQEPRTKVLATSVTVGLIEVYPQTKEVTPLAELEREYHRRFPLANDQERSNMMSVLEKHYKPAFTGSIHAEATLMGLLNYYSQNATVPLPRDVVDAPDLLRELFVPTTERAIAVSKKCCWCCQRLGELLEPNISLPGTHGILFAWNPPFVGIDAEVLEILEHELWSKLRQHLRNGAFSTTHSRHSSGSSPKARRIVQREPHPEHKEKIDEANPWFMS
;
A
#
# COMPACT_ATOMS: atom_id res chain seq x y z
N MET A 1 58.64 13.28 13.42
CA MET A 1 57.24 12.92 13.73
C MET A 1 56.73 12.07 12.59
N SER A 2 56.75 10.76 12.77
CA SER A 2 56.48 9.75 11.74
C SER A 2 54.98 9.42 11.80
N SER A 3 54.24 9.77 10.76
CA SER A 3 52.82 9.44 10.61
C SER A 3 52.68 7.95 10.26
N SER A 4 52.29 7.14 11.23
CA SER A 4 51.93 5.74 11.05
C SER A 4 50.54 5.64 10.42
N SER A 5 50.48 5.21 9.16
CA SER A 5 49.24 4.83 8.48
C SER A 5 48.61 3.62 9.18
N PRO A 6 47.31 3.63 9.53
CA PRO A 6 46.67 2.49 10.15
C PRO A 6 46.54 1.35 9.14
N SER A 7 47.00 0.15 9.51
CA SER A 7 46.90 -1.06 8.70
C SER A 7 45.42 -1.48 8.55
N THR A 8 44.81 -1.15 7.41
CA THR A 8 43.47 -1.59 7.03
C THR A 8 43.53 -3.04 6.53
N GLY A 9 43.32 -3.99 7.44
CA GLY A 9 43.37 -5.42 7.09
C GLY A 9 42.78 -6.33 8.15
N SER A 10 41.68 -5.93 8.79
CA SER A 10 40.93 -6.83 9.67
C SER A 10 40.06 -7.75 8.82
N THR A 11 40.61 -8.87 8.37
CA THR A 11 39.82 -9.99 7.83
C THR A 11 38.87 -10.47 8.92
N ARG A 12 37.56 -10.32 8.73
CA ARG A 12 36.54 -10.79 9.68
C ARG A 12 36.76 -12.26 10.01
N ASP A 13 36.47 -12.64 11.25
CA ASP A 13 36.44 -14.04 11.67
C ASP A 13 35.45 -14.82 10.78
N PRO A 14 35.91 -15.84 10.03
CA PRO A 14 35.04 -16.67 9.19
C PRO A 14 33.85 -17.27 9.96
N LEU A 15 34.00 -17.51 11.26
CA LEU A 15 32.93 -18.05 12.10
C LEU A 15 31.74 -17.10 12.23
N PHE A 16 32.00 -15.79 12.37
CA PHE A 16 30.95 -14.79 12.49
C PHE A 16 30.10 -14.70 11.22
N ASN A 17 30.74 -14.78 10.05
CA ASN A 17 30.03 -14.78 8.77
C ASN A 17 29.17 -16.05 8.58
N SER A 18 29.62 -17.20 9.10
CA SER A 18 28.85 -18.45 9.05
C SER A 18 27.57 -18.36 9.88
N GLN A 19 27.65 -17.86 11.12
CA GLN A 19 26.50 -17.76 12.02
C GLN A 19 25.41 -16.82 11.49
N LEU A 20 25.81 -15.67 10.94
CA LEU A 20 24.90 -14.72 10.31
C LEU A 20 24.19 -15.33 9.09
N HIS A 21 24.95 -16.07 8.27
CA HIS A 21 24.44 -16.76 7.10
C HIS A 21 23.41 -17.83 7.49
N ASP A 22 23.74 -18.69 8.45
CA ASP A 22 22.88 -19.78 8.92
C ASP A 22 21.56 -19.25 9.48
N SER A 23 21.62 -18.19 10.30
CA SER A 23 20.43 -17.55 10.86
C SER A 23 19.56 -16.94 9.76
N SER A 24 20.18 -16.31 8.75
CA SER A 24 19.47 -15.76 7.60
C SER A 24 18.79 -16.83 6.75
N CYS A 25 19.43 -17.99 6.54
CA CYS A 25 18.82 -19.16 5.88
C CYS A 25 17.57 -19.64 6.65
N ARG A 26 17.66 -19.75 7.98
CA ARG A 26 16.54 -20.22 8.81
C ARG A 26 15.38 -19.22 8.83
N ILE A 27 15.68 -17.92 8.96
CA ILE A 27 14.66 -16.86 8.90
C ILE A 27 13.90 -16.92 7.57
N ARG A 28 14.60 -17.07 6.43
CA ARG A 28 13.96 -17.22 5.11
C ARG A 28 13.02 -18.42 5.05
N SER A 29 13.46 -19.58 5.55
CA SER A 29 12.61 -20.78 5.62
C SER A 29 11.39 -20.57 6.52
N LEU A 30 11.59 -20.07 7.74
CA LEU A 30 10.53 -19.89 8.74
C LEU A 30 9.48 -18.89 8.26
N THR A 31 9.89 -17.76 7.71
CA THR A 31 8.96 -16.75 7.19
C THR A 31 8.16 -17.27 6.00
N THR A 32 8.77 -18.09 5.14
CA THR A 32 8.07 -18.77 4.04
C THR A 32 7.01 -19.75 4.56
N ILE A 33 7.36 -20.57 5.56
CA ILE A 33 6.43 -21.53 6.19
C ILE A 33 5.28 -20.78 6.88
N LEU A 34 5.60 -19.78 7.71
CA LEU A 34 4.61 -19.00 8.46
C LEU A 34 3.68 -18.18 7.55
N GLN A 35 4.20 -17.66 6.43
CA GLN A 35 3.35 -17.06 5.39
C GLN A 35 2.38 -18.10 4.81
N GLY A 36 2.86 -19.32 4.52
CA GLY A 36 2.02 -20.41 4.04
C GLY A 36 0.93 -20.84 5.02
N LEU A 37 1.18 -20.68 6.32
CA LEU A 37 0.22 -20.89 7.41
C LEU A 37 -0.75 -19.71 7.62
N LYS A 38 -0.54 -18.60 6.90
CA LYS A 38 -1.22 -17.31 7.13
C LYS A 38 -1.11 -16.85 8.59
N ASP A 39 0.02 -17.13 9.24
CA ASP A 39 0.26 -16.68 10.62
C ASP A 39 0.33 -15.15 10.67
N CYS A 40 -0.22 -14.59 11.75
CA CYS A 40 -0.30 -13.16 11.93
C CYS A 40 0.19 -12.80 13.35
N GLY A 41 1.10 -11.84 13.45
CA GLY A 41 1.40 -11.16 14.70
C GLY A 41 0.32 -10.15 15.10
N PRO A 42 0.48 -9.54 16.28
CA PRO A 42 -0.40 -8.45 16.70
C PRO A 42 -0.27 -7.25 15.76
N ALA A 43 -1.38 -6.56 15.50
CA ALA A 43 -1.35 -5.30 14.80
C ALA A 43 -0.77 -4.22 15.73
N THR A 44 0.08 -3.36 15.18
CA THR A 44 0.62 -2.20 15.91
C THR A 44 0.18 -0.91 15.25
N LYS A 45 0.06 0.16 16.06
CA LYS A 45 -0.22 1.50 15.56
C LYS A 45 1.08 2.11 15.03
N SER A 46 0.94 3.02 14.07
CA SER A 46 2.05 3.82 13.56
C SER A 46 2.65 4.68 14.66
N ASN A 47 3.97 4.81 14.66
CA ASN A 47 4.64 5.92 15.33
C ASN A 47 4.44 7.20 14.51
N ALA A 48 4.74 8.36 15.10
CA ALA A 48 4.63 9.64 14.40
C ALA A 48 5.69 9.70 13.28
N ILE A 49 5.26 9.49 12.04
CA ILE A 49 6.08 9.71 10.84
C ILE A 49 5.78 11.12 10.33
N PRO A 50 6.81 11.93 9.99
CA PRO A 50 6.61 13.23 9.37
C PRO A 50 5.69 13.15 8.15
N ASP A 51 4.68 14.02 8.09
CA ASP A 51 3.68 14.03 7.01
C ASP A 51 4.33 14.20 5.64
N PHE A 52 5.39 15.02 5.55
CA PHE A 52 6.17 15.18 4.33
C PHE A 52 6.67 13.83 3.77
N LEU A 53 7.24 12.96 4.62
CA LEU A 53 7.76 11.66 4.20
C LEU A 53 6.63 10.73 3.72
N ASN A 54 5.49 10.73 4.42
CA ASN A 54 4.32 9.95 4.04
C ASN A 54 3.75 10.37 2.68
N HIS A 55 3.61 11.69 2.47
CA HIS A 55 3.09 12.23 1.23
C HIS A 55 4.06 12.07 0.06
N LEU A 56 5.36 12.31 0.28
CA LEU A 56 6.39 12.05 -0.73
C LEU A 56 6.38 10.57 -1.15
N THR A 57 6.35 9.64 -0.18
CA THR A 57 6.27 8.21 -0.49
C THR A 57 5.03 7.85 -1.32
N THR A 58 3.90 8.50 -1.02
CA THR A 58 2.67 8.32 -1.79
C THR A 58 2.83 8.77 -3.24
N LEU A 59 3.45 9.94 -3.48
CA LEU A 59 3.71 10.44 -4.84
C LEU A 59 4.71 9.60 -5.64
N LEU A 60 5.66 8.97 -4.96
CA LEU A 60 6.64 8.09 -5.62
C LEU A 60 6.05 6.71 -5.99
N THR A 61 4.92 6.33 -5.39
CA THR A 61 4.31 5.01 -5.58
C THR A 61 3.36 4.97 -6.79
N CYS A 62 3.89 4.64 -7.97
CA CYS A 62 3.13 4.66 -9.23
C CYS A 62 2.56 3.31 -9.71
N GLY A 63 3.16 2.20 -9.27
CA GLY A 63 3.02 0.91 -9.97
C GLY A 63 3.72 0.94 -11.34
N ASP A 64 4.31 -0.17 -11.77
CA ASP A 64 5.02 -0.30 -13.07
C ASP A 64 4.30 -1.36 -13.91
N LYS A 65 4.37 -1.29 -15.25
CA LYS A 65 3.88 -2.34 -16.17
C LYS A 65 4.51 -3.71 -15.89
N TYR A 66 5.78 -3.74 -15.49
CA TYR A 66 6.49 -4.97 -15.07
C TYR A 66 6.25 -5.32 -13.61
N ASP A 67 5.68 -4.38 -12.87
CA ASP A 67 5.17 -4.59 -11.54
C ASP A 67 3.68 -4.89 -11.62
N GLY A 68 3.39 -6.03 -12.27
CA GLY A 68 2.09 -6.67 -12.42
C GLY A 68 1.14 -6.39 -11.24
N ASP A 69 1.68 -6.75 -10.09
CA ASP A 69 1.01 -6.83 -8.81
C ASP A 69 1.29 -5.60 -7.91
N ALA A 70 1.83 -4.49 -8.44
CA ALA A 70 2.20 -3.29 -7.67
C ALA A 70 3.10 -3.58 -6.43
N LYS A 71 3.92 -4.64 -6.52
CA LYS A 71 4.84 -5.16 -5.49
C LYS A 71 6.05 -4.28 -5.26
N LYS A 72 6.32 -3.30 -6.11
CA LYS A 72 7.42 -2.35 -5.91
C LYS A 72 7.11 -1.49 -4.69
N VAL A 73 7.61 -1.96 -3.54
CA VAL A 73 7.58 -1.19 -2.30
C VAL A 73 8.63 -0.09 -2.41
N ILE A 74 8.20 1.12 -2.08
CA ILE A 74 9.07 2.28 -1.94
C ILE A 74 9.02 2.67 -0.46
N ALA A 75 10.18 2.69 0.16
CA ALA A 75 10.38 3.21 1.50
C ALA A 75 11.21 4.49 1.42
N VAL A 76 10.83 5.50 2.19
CA VAL A 76 11.48 6.81 2.20
C VAL A 76 11.85 7.15 3.64
N THR A 77 13.11 7.54 3.84
CA THR A 77 13.56 8.19 5.06
C THR A 77 14.23 9.49 4.67
N GLY A 78 14.33 10.43 5.60
CA GLY A 78 15.02 11.69 5.33
C GLY A 78 14.98 12.58 6.54
N ALA A 79 15.71 13.68 6.43
CA ALA A 79 15.64 14.75 7.40
C ALA A 79 15.70 16.09 6.71
N GLN A 80 15.13 17.06 7.42
CA GLN A 80 15.18 18.45 7.06
C GLN A 80 16.46 19.11 7.62
N PHE A 81 17.07 19.97 6.82
CA PHE A 81 18.23 20.78 7.16
C PHE A 81 17.97 22.25 6.78
N GLU A 82 18.81 23.16 7.26
CA GLU A 82 18.75 24.58 6.87
C GLU A 82 18.96 24.76 5.35
N GLU A 83 19.82 23.94 4.77
CA GLU A 83 20.19 23.98 3.35
C GLU A 83 19.19 23.29 2.42
N GLY A 84 18.18 22.59 2.96
CA GLY A 84 17.21 21.83 2.17
C GLY A 84 16.82 20.49 2.78
N PHE A 85 16.40 19.56 1.92
CA PHE A 85 15.93 18.24 2.35
C PHE A 85 16.79 17.14 1.75
N ARG A 86 17.31 16.24 2.60
CA ARG A 86 18.04 15.05 2.14
C ARG A 86 17.20 13.83 2.44
N THR A 87 16.99 13.02 1.41
CA THR A 87 16.16 11.82 1.54
C THR A 87 16.77 10.63 0.83
N LEU A 88 16.49 9.47 1.40
CA LEU A 88 16.82 8.19 0.85
C LEU A 88 15.55 7.48 0.46
N VAL A 89 15.49 7.10 -0.80
CA VAL A 89 14.41 6.32 -1.38
C VAL A 89 14.98 4.94 -1.63
N VAL A 90 14.53 3.96 -0.85
CA VAL A 90 14.82 2.56 -1.14
C VAL A 90 13.68 1.99 -1.95
N THR A 91 14.05 1.34 -3.04
CA THR A 91 13.12 0.56 -3.84
C THR A 91 13.58 -0.88 -3.94
N GLN A 92 12.60 -1.78 -3.88
CA GLN A 92 12.80 -3.18 -4.19
C GLN A 92 12.28 -3.46 -5.60
N ASN A 93 13.15 -4.02 -6.45
CA ASN A 93 12.69 -4.62 -7.70
C ASN A 93 12.80 -6.15 -7.60
N PRO A 94 11.70 -6.87 -7.25
CA PRO A 94 11.73 -8.32 -7.12
C PRO A 94 11.96 -9.03 -8.47
N TYR A 95 11.80 -8.32 -9.59
CA TYR A 95 11.87 -8.86 -10.95
C TYR A 95 13.14 -8.45 -11.69
N ALA A 96 14.10 -7.80 -11.03
CA ALA A 96 15.36 -7.47 -11.66
C ALA A 96 16.10 -8.75 -12.09
N THR A 97 16.18 -8.98 -13.40
CA THR A 97 16.85 -10.14 -14.01
C THR A 97 18.34 -9.91 -14.25
N GLN A 98 18.80 -8.66 -14.15
CA GLN A 98 20.20 -8.32 -14.32
C GLN A 98 21.01 -8.75 -13.10
N LYS A 99 22.01 -9.60 -13.34
CA LYS A 99 23.11 -9.81 -12.39
C LYS A 99 23.92 -8.51 -12.34
N LEU A 100 23.86 -7.80 -11.22
CA LEU A 100 24.70 -6.64 -10.99
C LEU A 100 25.90 -7.00 -10.13
N GLU A 101 26.95 -6.19 -10.29
CA GLU A 101 28.12 -6.17 -9.41
C GLU A 101 27.72 -5.48 -8.10
N GLY A 102 27.02 -6.22 -7.23
CA GLY A 102 26.68 -5.79 -5.89
C GLY A 102 25.23 -5.99 -5.49
N LEU A 103 24.94 -5.72 -4.22
CA LEU A 103 23.64 -5.97 -3.59
C LEU A 103 22.74 -4.74 -3.57
N LEU A 104 23.34 -3.57 -3.36
CA LEU A 104 22.69 -2.28 -3.31
C LEU A 104 23.35 -1.38 -4.35
N LYS A 105 22.54 -0.87 -5.27
CA LYS A 105 22.95 0.17 -6.21
C LYS A 105 22.48 1.52 -5.71
N VAL A 106 23.40 2.45 -5.53
CA VAL A 106 23.11 3.78 -4.98
C VAL A 106 23.32 4.83 -6.05
N ARG A 107 22.29 5.67 -6.26
CA ARG A 107 22.35 6.78 -7.22
C ARG A 107 21.95 8.07 -6.54
N LYS A 108 22.72 9.13 -6.78
CA LYS A 108 22.31 10.49 -6.45
C LYS A 108 21.34 10.98 -7.52
N ILE A 109 20.18 11.44 -7.10
CA ILE A 109 19.19 12.08 -7.95
C ILE A 109 19.06 13.52 -7.47
N THR A 110 19.28 14.44 -8.40
CA THR A 110 19.08 15.87 -8.23
C THR A 110 18.02 16.34 -9.22
N ARG A 111 17.43 17.49 -8.93
CA ARG A 111 16.58 18.20 -9.90
C ARG A 111 17.37 18.49 -11.17
N GLU A 112 16.70 18.39 -12.32
CA GLU A 112 17.22 18.91 -13.58
C GLU A 112 16.90 20.40 -13.66
N GLU A 113 17.92 21.26 -13.67
CA GLU A 113 17.74 22.72 -13.62
C GLU A 113 17.01 23.27 -14.84
N ASP A 114 17.28 22.70 -16.02
CA ASP A 114 16.72 23.16 -17.29
C ASP A 114 15.31 22.64 -17.56
N ARG A 115 14.83 21.66 -16.77
CA ARG A 115 13.56 20.99 -17.04
C ARG A 115 12.41 21.70 -16.35
N THR A 116 11.44 22.13 -17.14
CA THR A 116 10.26 22.88 -16.69
C THR A 116 9.12 21.97 -16.23
N SER A 117 8.20 22.50 -15.43
CA SER A 117 6.97 21.79 -15.03
C SER A 117 6.12 21.40 -16.25
N GLU A 118 6.02 22.29 -17.25
CA GLU A 118 5.28 22.03 -18.48
C GLU A 118 5.84 20.83 -19.27
N GLU A 119 7.16 20.72 -19.37
CA GLU A 119 7.82 19.56 -20.00
C GLU A 119 7.61 18.27 -19.21
N VAL A 120 7.61 18.34 -17.87
CA VAL A 120 7.29 17.18 -17.02
C VAL A 120 5.86 16.72 -17.25
N MET A 121 4.89 17.64 -17.29
CA MET A 121 3.47 17.33 -17.47
C MET A 121 3.17 16.73 -18.86
N LYS A 122 3.92 17.13 -19.89
CA LYS A 122 3.86 16.56 -21.24
C LYS A 122 4.70 15.29 -21.43
N GLY A 123 5.45 14.89 -20.41
CA GLY A 123 6.34 13.73 -20.44
C GLY A 123 5.61 12.40 -20.64
N ALA A 124 6.34 11.39 -21.09
CA ALA A 124 5.81 10.04 -21.25
C ALA A 124 5.35 9.45 -19.90
N ILE A 125 4.22 8.75 -19.84
CA ILE A 125 3.64 8.23 -18.57
C ILE A 125 4.46 7.07 -17.96
N GLY A 126 5.10 6.25 -18.78
CA GLY A 126 5.85 5.06 -18.33
C GLY A 126 7.36 5.29 -18.24
N VAL A 127 7.82 6.19 -17.37
CA VAL A 127 9.26 6.43 -17.17
C VAL A 127 9.84 5.55 -16.05
N PRO A 128 11.16 5.27 -16.07
CA PRO A 128 11.83 4.63 -14.95
C PRO A 128 11.68 5.42 -13.65
N LEU A 129 11.72 4.75 -12.50
CA LEU A 129 11.56 5.40 -11.18
C LEU A 129 12.53 6.57 -10.96
N GLN A 130 13.77 6.48 -11.45
CA GLN A 130 14.74 7.58 -11.35
C GLN A 130 14.21 8.85 -12.00
N GLU A 131 13.64 8.75 -13.20
CA GLU A 131 13.05 9.88 -13.91
C GLU A 131 11.75 10.34 -13.25
N HIS A 132 10.94 9.43 -12.72
CA HIS A 132 9.74 9.79 -11.96
C HIS A 132 10.09 10.59 -10.69
N ILE A 133 11.15 10.21 -9.97
CA ILE A 133 11.62 10.96 -8.80
C ILE A 133 12.04 12.38 -9.22
N LYS A 134 12.81 12.52 -10.31
CA LYS A 134 13.20 13.84 -10.83
C LYS A 134 11.97 14.68 -11.18
N ASP A 135 11.02 14.09 -11.91
CA ASP A 135 9.78 14.76 -12.31
C ASP A 135 9.00 15.27 -11.09
N ILE A 136 8.83 14.44 -10.06
CA ILE A 136 8.13 14.85 -8.82
C ILE A 136 8.88 15.96 -8.10
N ILE A 137 10.21 15.89 -8.00
CA ILE A 137 11.01 16.98 -7.40
C ILE A 137 10.82 18.25 -8.21
N THR A 138 11.01 18.21 -9.52
CA THR A 138 10.84 19.37 -10.42
C THR A 138 9.45 20.01 -10.26
N MET A 139 8.39 19.20 -10.18
CA MET A 139 7.03 19.71 -9.94
C MET A 139 6.91 20.37 -8.56
N LEU A 140 7.40 19.73 -7.50
CA LEU A 140 7.36 20.30 -6.14
C LEU A 140 8.22 21.56 -5.98
N SER A 141 9.31 21.68 -6.75
CA SER A 141 10.20 22.85 -6.74
C SER A 141 9.73 23.98 -7.63
N SER A 142 8.77 23.74 -8.52
CA SER A 142 8.22 24.79 -9.37
C SER A 142 7.29 25.70 -8.59
N ASP A 143 7.13 26.95 -9.05
CA ASP A 143 6.19 27.91 -8.47
C ASP A 143 4.74 27.53 -8.81
N LEU A 144 4.33 26.31 -8.45
CA LEU A 144 2.99 25.87 -8.71
C LEU A 144 2.02 26.76 -7.92
N PRO A 145 1.01 27.30 -8.61
CA PRO A 145 -0.01 28.12 -8.00
C PRO A 145 -0.89 27.35 -7.02
N CYS A 146 -1.65 28.12 -6.23
CA CYS A 146 -2.54 27.60 -5.21
C CYS A 146 -3.76 26.89 -5.84
N GLU A 147 -4.52 26.19 -5.00
CA GLU A 147 -5.78 25.55 -5.36
C GLU A 147 -6.69 26.48 -6.19
N GLY A 148 -7.21 25.95 -7.31
CA GLY A 148 -8.08 26.69 -8.24
C GLY A 148 -7.39 27.19 -9.51
N ASP A 149 -6.07 27.06 -9.58
CA ASP A 149 -5.28 27.32 -10.79
C ASP A 149 -5.19 26.07 -11.69
N SER A 150 -5.06 26.28 -13.00
CA SER A 150 -4.90 25.21 -13.99
C SER A 150 -3.69 24.32 -13.70
N ASP A 151 -2.59 24.89 -13.21
CA ASP A 151 -1.36 24.13 -13.01
C ASP A 151 -1.50 23.09 -11.87
N PHE A 152 -2.35 23.34 -10.87
CA PHE A 152 -2.65 22.37 -9.82
C PHE A 152 -3.39 21.15 -10.40
N ASP A 153 -4.37 21.41 -11.27
CA ASP A 153 -5.14 20.37 -11.94
C ASP A 153 -4.25 19.57 -12.89
N ASP A 154 -3.34 20.24 -13.61
CA ASP A 154 -2.39 19.59 -14.50
C ASP A 154 -1.39 18.72 -13.71
N PHE A 155 -0.89 19.18 -12.56
CA PHE A 155 -0.03 18.36 -11.69
C PHE A 155 -0.78 17.13 -11.16
N CYS A 156 -2.02 17.30 -10.70
CA CYS A 156 -2.82 16.18 -10.24
C CYS A 156 -3.14 15.20 -11.37
N GLN A 157 -3.43 15.69 -12.58
CA GLN A 157 -3.64 14.87 -13.76
C GLN A 157 -2.37 14.09 -14.13
N PHE A 158 -1.20 14.73 -14.09
CA PHE A 158 0.10 14.10 -14.28
C PHE A 158 0.30 12.94 -13.28
N VAL A 159 0.09 13.18 -11.98
CA VAL A 159 0.25 12.14 -10.96
C VAL A 159 -0.76 11.01 -11.13
N VAL A 160 -2.02 11.32 -11.48
CA VAL A 160 -3.04 10.30 -11.78
C VAL A 160 -2.64 9.44 -12.97
N ALA A 161 -2.11 10.05 -14.05
CA ALA A 161 -1.64 9.32 -15.21
C ALA A 161 -0.48 8.37 -14.85
N ARG A 162 0.52 8.88 -14.10
CA ARG A 162 1.67 8.09 -13.60
C ARG A 162 1.23 6.94 -12.71
N CYS A 163 0.27 7.17 -11.82
CA CYS A 163 -0.15 6.23 -10.78
C CYS A 163 -1.39 5.42 -11.15
N PHE A 164 -1.85 5.50 -12.42
CA PHE A 164 -3.14 4.97 -12.84
C PHE A 164 -3.29 3.49 -12.55
N ARG A 165 -2.23 2.69 -12.73
CA ARG A 165 -2.26 1.25 -12.45
C ARG A 165 -2.65 0.98 -11.00
N LYS A 166 -1.97 1.63 -10.05
CA LYS A 166 -2.24 1.45 -8.62
C LYS A 166 -3.60 2.05 -8.22
N LEU A 167 -3.94 3.22 -8.77
CA LEU A 167 -5.26 3.82 -8.57
C LEU A 167 -6.38 2.88 -9.02
N ARG A 168 -6.25 2.23 -10.17
CA ARG A 168 -7.22 1.25 -10.68
C ARG A 168 -7.43 0.09 -9.72
N VAL A 169 -6.36 -0.48 -9.18
CA VAL A 169 -6.47 -1.58 -8.21
C VAL A 169 -7.21 -1.10 -6.96
N ARG A 170 -6.87 0.07 -6.43
CA ARG A 170 -7.59 0.67 -5.28
C ARG A 170 -9.06 0.95 -5.58
N VAL A 171 -9.41 1.52 -6.73
CA VAL A 171 -10.83 1.76 -7.09
C VAL A 171 -11.63 0.46 -7.19
N ARG A 172 -11.00 -0.64 -7.60
CA ARG A 172 -11.65 -1.96 -7.74
C ARG A 172 -11.51 -2.86 -6.51
N GLN A 173 -10.82 -2.39 -5.48
CA GLN A 173 -10.50 -3.17 -4.29
C GLN A 173 -11.76 -3.63 -3.53
N ASP A 174 -12.82 -2.84 -3.61
CA ASP A 174 -14.11 -3.15 -3.02
C ASP A 174 -14.77 -4.43 -3.60
N LYS A 175 -14.47 -4.80 -4.85
CA LYS A 175 -15.01 -6.01 -5.52
C LYS A 175 -14.67 -7.31 -4.82
N VAL A 176 -13.50 -7.37 -4.20
CA VAL A 176 -13.01 -8.58 -3.54
C VAL A 176 -13.44 -8.59 -2.07
N LEU A 177 -13.44 -7.42 -1.43
CA LEU A 177 -13.76 -7.30 -0.01
C LEU A 177 -15.28 -7.30 0.26
N TYR A 178 -16.10 -6.77 -0.66
CA TYR A 178 -17.53 -6.48 -0.43
C TYR A 178 -18.38 -6.64 -1.69
N GLU A 179 -19.71 -6.47 -1.52
CA GLU A 179 -20.51 -5.85 -2.58
C GLU A 179 -19.98 -4.44 -2.88
N ARG A 180 -20.05 -3.98 -4.14
CA ARG A 180 -19.50 -2.66 -4.51
C ARG A 180 -20.00 -1.59 -3.55
N VAL A 181 -19.09 -0.76 -3.02
CA VAL A 181 -19.44 0.25 -2.01
C VAL A 181 -20.55 1.17 -2.54
N PHE A 182 -20.48 1.55 -3.82
CA PHE A 182 -21.51 2.37 -4.44
C PHE A 182 -22.85 1.63 -4.60
N ASP A 183 -22.87 0.33 -4.90
CA ASP A 183 -24.11 -0.45 -5.01
C ASP A 183 -24.81 -0.52 -3.65
N THR A 184 -24.04 -0.78 -2.60
CA THR A 184 -24.54 -0.80 -1.22
C THR A 184 -25.13 0.55 -0.83
N LEU A 185 -24.40 1.65 -1.06
CA LEU A 185 -24.87 3.00 -0.75
C LEU A 185 -26.10 3.41 -1.57
N HIS A 186 -26.16 3.03 -2.84
CA HIS A 186 -27.30 3.34 -3.71
C HIS A 186 -28.58 2.62 -3.27
N LYS A 187 -28.46 1.36 -2.84
CA LYS A 187 -29.56 0.53 -2.34
C LYS A 187 -29.95 0.86 -0.90
N TRP A 188 -29.04 1.46 -0.12
CA TRP A 188 -29.28 1.78 1.28
C TRP A 188 -30.48 2.72 1.46
N ARG A 189 -31.22 2.48 2.53
CA ARG A 189 -32.35 3.31 2.97
C ARG A 189 -32.16 3.64 4.45
N PRO A 190 -32.18 4.92 4.84
CA PRO A 190 -32.12 5.30 6.24
C PRO A 190 -33.33 4.73 7.01
N LYS A 191 -33.14 4.39 8.28
CA LYS A 191 -34.24 4.02 9.18
C LYS A 191 -34.97 5.27 9.67
N ASP A 192 -36.27 5.17 9.92
CA ASP A 192 -37.09 6.29 10.39
C ASP A 192 -36.69 6.82 11.77
N GLU A 193 -35.91 6.06 12.56
CA GLU A 193 -35.49 6.45 13.92
C GLU A 193 -34.05 7.00 13.96
N LEU A 194 -33.51 7.48 12.84
CA LEU A 194 -32.17 8.05 12.82
C LEU A 194 -32.11 9.40 13.54
N ASP A 195 -31.52 9.38 14.72
CA ASP A 195 -31.05 10.58 15.39
C ASP A 195 -29.78 11.12 14.68
N LEU A 196 -29.92 12.29 14.08
CA LEU A 196 -28.89 13.03 13.35
C LEU A 196 -29.08 14.53 13.59
N PRO A 197 -28.03 15.26 14.02
CA PRO A 197 -28.11 16.71 14.12
C PRO A 197 -28.29 17.32 12.72
N ILE A 198 -29.06 18.41 12.64
CA ILE A 198 -29.13 19.23 11.43
C ILE A 198 -27.85 20.04 11.34
N MET A 199 -27.08 19.82 10.28
CA MET A 199 -25.84 20.53 9.99
C MET A 199 -25.96 21.26 8.67
N LYS A 200 -25.49 22.51 8.61
CA LYS A 200 -25.40 23.29 7.38
C LYS A 200 -23.98 23.18 6.85
N VAL A 201 -23.83 22.63 5.65
CA VAL A 201 -22.55 22.49 4.96
C VAL A 201 -22.51 23.53 3.85
N ALA A 202 -21.53 24.42 3.84
CA ALA A 202 -21.39 25.40 2.76
C ALA A 202 -21.27 24.66 1.42
N GLN A 203 -22.06 25.06 0.42
CA GLN A 203 -22.06 24.42 -0.90
C GLN A 203 -20.66 24.55 -1.52
N PRO A 204 -19.92 23.45 -1.72
CA PRO A 204 -18.60 23.53 -2.31
C PRO A 204 -18.67 23.99 -3.76
N THR A 205 -17.75 24.83 -4.20
CA THR A 205 -17.75 25.41 -5.56
C THR A 205 -17.66 24.35 -6.66
N TRP A 206 -16.97 23.23 -6.40
CA TRP A 206 -16.84 22.12 -7.34
C TRP A 206 -18.17 21.43 -7.66
N THR A 207 -19.18 21.59 -6.80
CA THR A 207 -20.50 20.96 -6.98
C THR A 207 -21.38 21.64 -8.01
N LYS A 208 -21.07 22.89 -8.41
CA LYS A 208 -21.83 23.64 -9.42
C LYS A 208 -21.88 22.91 -10.77
N ARG A 209 -20.86 22.10 -11.08
CA ARG A 209 -20.82 21.25 -12.30
C ARG A 209 -21.88 20.15 -12.28
N HIS A 210 -22.41 19.84 -11.10
CA HIS A 210 -23.37 18.76 -10.85
C HIS A 210 -24.75 19.30 -10.48
N ASP A 211 -25.03 20.60 -10.67
CA ASP A 211 -26.33 21.20 -10.33
C ASP A 211 -27.51 20.47 -11.00
N MET A 212 -27.31 19.84 -12.15
CA MET A 212 -28.34 19.00 -12.79
C MET A 212 -28.63 17.70 -12.01
N ILE A 213 -27.64 17.11 -11.36
CA ILE A 213 -27.76 15.85 -10.61
C ILE A 213 -28.24 16.13 -9.18
N LEU A 214 -27.77 17.26 -8.63
CA LEU A 214 -28.02 17.71 -7.26
C LEU A 214 -29.29 18.55 -7.13
N GLY A 215 -29.73 19.18 -8.22
CA GLY A 215 -30.87 20.08 -8.30
C GLY A 215 -32.15 19.39 -7.88
N GLY A 216 -32.57 19.65 -6.64
CA GLY A 216 -33.78 19.10 -6.04
C GLY A 216 -33.54 18.04 -4.96
N ARG A 217 -32.32 17.52 -4.81
CA ARG A 217 -31.99 16.55 -3.75
C ARG A 217 -31.52 17.22 -2.46
N PHE A 218 -30.68 18.23 -2.61
CA PHE A 218 -30.27 19.05 -1.47
C PHE A 218 -31.28 20.19 -1.31
N LYS A 219 -31.63 20.52 -0.07
CA LYS A 219 -32.44 21.71 0.25
C LYS A 219 -31.48 22.90 0.40
N PRO A 220 -31.17 23.68 -0.66
CA PRO A 220 -30.28 24.82 -0.52
C PRO A 220 -30.96 25.88 0.35
N THR A 221 -30.23 26.37 1.35
CA THR A 221 -30.60 27.57 2.11
C THR A 221 -29.57 28.65 1.80
N LYS A 222 -30.01 29.91 1.65
CA LYS A 222 -29.10 31.04 1.43
C LYS A 222 -29.04 31.88 2.69
N GLU A 223 -27.86 32.03 3.25
CA GLU A 223 -27.61 32.88 4.42
C GLU A 223 -26.41 33.76 4.11
N GLU A 224 -26.59 35.08 4.23
CA GLU A 224 -25.51 36.07 3.99
C GLU A 224 -24.81 35.92 2.62
N GLY A 225 -25.55 35.45 1.60
CA GLY A 225 -25.02 35.25 0.25
C GLY A 225 -24.28 33.92 0.02
N VAL A 226 -24.11 33.10 1.05
CA VAL A 226 -23.58 31.74 0.95
C VAL A 226 -24.72 30.74 0.83
N THR A 227 -24.62 29.83 -0.14
CA THR A 227 -25.55 28.69 -0.26
C THR A 227 -25.06 27.57 0.65
N TYR A 228 -25.93 27.07 1.51
CA TYR A 228 -25.69 25.92 2.38
C TYR A 228 -26.57 24.75 1.97
N TRP A 229 -26.03 23.55 2.11
CA TRP A 229 -26.76 22.29 2.03
C TRP A 229 -27.01 21.74 3.42
N GLU A 230 -28.20 21.19 3.62
CA GLU A 230 -28.57 20.53 4.87
C GLU A 230 -28.04 19.08 4.89
N PHE A 231 -27.32 18.71 5.94
CA PHE A 231 -27.06 17.32 6.33
C PHE A 231 -27.93 16.99 7.54
N SER A 232 -28.96 16.18 7.32
CA SER A 232 -29.94 15.80 8.34
C SER A 232 -30.50 14.40 8.06
N LYS A 233 -31.47 13.98 8.87
CA LYS A 233 -32.25 12.76 8.64
C LYS A 233 -32.94 12.75 7.27
N ASP A 234 -33.42 13.91 6.81
CA ASP A 234 -34.17 14.01 5.55
C ASP A 234 -33.25 13.87 4.34
N THR A 235 -32.02 14.36 4.44
CA THR A 235 -31.11 14.46 3.29
C THR A 235 -29.99 13.42 3.28
N ILE A 236 -29.76 12.67 4.37
CA ILE A 236 -28.64 11.70 4.46
C ILE A 236 -28.64 10.67 3.32
N ARG A 237 -29.83 10.30 2.80
CA ARG A 237 -29.96 9.41 1.65
C ARG A 237 -29.39 10.06 0.39
N ASP A 238 -29.65 11.34 0.17
CA ASP A 238 -29.13 12.07 -0.99
C ASP A 238 -27.62 12.21 -0.93
N TRP A 239 -27.05 12.46 0.26
CA TRP A 239 -25.60 12.43 0.49
C TRP A 239 -25.01 11.05 0.15
N ALA A 240 -25.66 9.95 0.55
CA ALA A 240 -25.22 8.59 0.24
C ALA A 240 -25.31 8.28 -1.25
N GLN A 241 -26.38 8.71 -1.91
CA GLN A 241 -26.54 8.54 -3.35
C GLN A 241 -25.53 9.37 -4.15
N PHE A 242 -25.17 10.56 -3.66
CA PHE A 242 -24.15 11.37 -4.32
C PHE A 242 -22.77 10.74 -4.20
N LEU A 243 -22.38 10.25 -3.02
CA LEU A 243 -21.15 9.47 -2.85
C LEU A 243 -21.14 8.22 -3.75
N ALA A 244 -22.24 7.48 -3.81
CA ALA A 244 -22.39 6.32 -4.69
C ALA A 244 -22.21 6.71 -6.17
N TRP A 245 -22.76 7.85 -6.59
CA TRP A 245 -22.63 8.35 -7.95
C TRP A 245 -21.18 8.69 -8.30
N ILE A 246 -20.45 9.40 -7.42
CA ILE A 246 -19.02 9.73 -7.62
C ILE A 246 -18.22 8.43 -7.82
N LEU A 247 -18.42 7.44 -6.95
CA LEU A 247 -17.71 6.16 -6.99
C LEU A 247 -18.05 5.32 -8.24
N MET A 248 -19.31 5.30 -8.65
CA MET A 248 -19.76 4.60 -9.86
C MET A 248 -19.16 5.23 -11.13
N LYS A 249 -19.15 6.58 -11.21
CA LYS A 249 -18.51 7.30 -12.31
C LYS A 249 -17.01 7.09 -12.32
N LEU A 250 -16.36 7.06 -11.14
CA LEU A 250 -14.93 6.81 -11.03
C LEU A 250 -14.57 5.38 -11.50
N ASP A 251 -15.33 4.37 -11.10
CA ASP A 251 -15.13 3.00 -11.57
C ASP A 251 -15.33 2.88 -13.09
N SER A 252 -16.34 3.56 -13.63
CA SER A 252 -16.58 3.63 -15.09
C SER A 252 -15.41 4.29 -15.82
N ALA A 253 -14.92 5.43 -15.32
CA ALA A 253 -13.81 6.18 -15.90
C ALA A 253 -12.52 5.36 -15.91
N VAL A 254 -12.19 4.72 -14.78
CA VAL A 254 -11.04 3.82 -14.65
C VAL A 254 -11.17 2.62 -15.59
N THR A 255 -12.37 2.09 -15.78
CA THR A 255 -12.62 0.99 -16.71
C THR A 255 -12.38 1.43 -18.16
N ALA A 256 -12.92 2.58 -18.57
CA ALA A 256 -12.72 3.12 -19.91
C ALA A 256 -11.24 3.35 -20.24
N VAL A 257 -10.48 3.97 -19.32
CA VAL A 257 -9.03 4.19 -19.50
C VAL A 257 -8.29 2.85 -19.62
N HIS A 258 -8.67 1.84 -18.83
CA HIS A 258 -8.08 0.51 -18.92
C HIS A 258 -8.39 -0.19 -20.25
N ASP A 259 -9.62 -0.10 -20.73
CA ASP A 259 -10.03 -0.73 -22.00
C ASP A 259 -9.30 -0.10 -23.19
N ILE A 260 -9.12 1.23 -23.17
CA ILE A 260 -8.28 1.96 -24.13
C ILE A 260 -6.83 1.44 -24.08
N TYR A 261 -6.25 1.33 -22.89
CA TYR A 261 -4.89 0.81 -22.71
C TYR A 261 -4.74 -0.61 -23.26
N SER A 262 -5.71 -1.49 -22.97
CA SER A 262 -5.71 -2.87 -23.47
C SER A 262 -5.92 -2.99 -24.98
N SER A 263 -6.55 -1.99 -25.61
CA SER A 263 -6.73 -1.93 -27.06
C SER A 263 -5.50 -1.45 -27.84
N GLN A 264 -4.41 -1.06 -27.16
CA GLN A 264 -3.18 -0.48 -27.75
C GLN A 264 -3.43 0.77 -28.60
N THR A 265 -4.52 1.49 -28.36
CA THR A 265 -4.77 2.78 -29.00
C THR A 265 -3.87 3.85 -28.39
N GLU A 266 -3.53 4.88 -29.18
CA GLU A 266 -2.74 6.01 -28.70
C GLU A 266 -3.51 6.71 -27.56
N ILE A 267 -2.89 6.76 -26.39
CA ILE A 267 -3.49 7.33 -25.18
C ILE A 267 -3.26 8.84 -25.20
N ASP A 268 -4.31 9.60 -25.48
CA ASP A 268 -4.32 11.03 -25.17
C ASP A 268 -4.29 11.21 -23.65
N GLY A 269 -3.36 12.03 -23.13
CA GLY A 269 -3.28 12.36 -21.71
C GLY A 269 -4.60 12.88 -21.14
N LYS A 270 -5.49 13.42 -21.98
CA LYS A 270 -6.84 13.85 -21.61
C LYS A 270 -7.74 12.72 -21.11
N ILE A 271 -7.47 11.45 -21.41
CA ILE A 271 -8.29 10.35 -20.89
C ILE A 271 -8.22 10.25 -19.36
N TYR A 272 -7.12 10.68 -18.76
CA TYR A 272 -6.94 10.71 -17.30
C TYR A 272 -7.64 11.89 -16.64
N PHE A 273 -8.01 12.93 -17.40
CA PHE A 273 -8.67 14.12 -16.87
C PHE A 273 -9.95 13.77 -16.12
N HIS A 274 -10.78 12.88 -16.68
CA HIS A 274 -12.04 12.50 -16.03
C HIS A 274 -11.81 11.72 -14.72
N VAL A 275 -10.82 10.82 -14.71
CA VAL A 275 -10.41 10.09 -13.49
C VAL A 275 -9.90 11.08 -12.43
N HIS A 276 -9.05 12.02 -12.82
CA HIS A 276 -8.53 13.06 -11.94
C HIS A 276 -9.67 13.90 -11.33
N VAL A 277 -10.59 14.39 -12.16
CA VAL A 277 -11.73 15.22 -11.71
C VAL A 277 -12.56 14.47 -10.66
N LEU A 278 -12.90 13.20 -10.92
CA LEU A 278 -13.69 12.39 -9.99
C LEU A 278 -12.94 12.04 -8.70
N CYS A 279 -11.63 11.77 -8.77
CA CYS A 279 -10.81 11.60 -7.57
C CYS A 279 -10.72 12.89 -6.75
N ARG A 280 -10.64 14.05 -7.40
CA ARG A 280 -10.62 15.35 -6.74
C ARG A 280 -11.96 15.67 -6.07
N GLU A 281 -13.07 15.39 -6.75
CA GLU A 281 -14.41 15.53 -6.17
C GLU A 281 -14.60 14.59 -4.98
N LEU A 282 -14.15 13.34 -5.09
CA LEU A 282 -14.15 12.41 -3.97
C LEU A 282 -13.29 12.94 -2.82
N TYR A 283 -12.08 13.46 -3.09
CA TYR A 283 -11.20 14.04 -2.08
C TYR A 283 -11.90 15.14 -1.29
N TYR A 284 -12.49 16.13 -1.97
CA TYR A 284 -13.21 17.20 -1.29
C TYR A 284 -14.44 16.69 -0.54
N PHE A 285 -15.18 15.75 -1.12
CA PHE A 285 -16.34 15.15 -0.47
C PHE A 285 -15.97 14.42 0.83
N LEU A 286 -14.85 13.69 0.84
CA LEU A 286 -14.31 13.04 2.03
C LEU A 286 -13.77 14.03 3.07
N GLY A 287 -13.41 15.24 2.65
CA GLY A 287 -12.90 16.33 3.49
C GLY A 287 -13.98 17.23 4.11
N LEU A 288 -15.23 17.15 3.65
CA LEU A 288 -16.32 18.00 4.17
C LEU A 288 -16.46 17.86 5.69
N GLU A 289 -16.37 19.00 6.40
CA GLU A 289 -16.43 19.09 7.86
C GLU A 289 -15.44 18.11 8.53
N ASP A 290 -14.18 18.10 8.10
CA ASP A 290 -13.13 17.17 8.55
C ASP A 290 -13.51 15.67 8.41
N GLY A 291 -14.32 15.41 7.38
CA GLY A 291 -14.89 14.11 7.05
C GLY A 291 -16.01 13.65 7.99
N TYR A 292 -16.54 14.52 8.85
CA TYR A 292 -17.64 14.20 9.75
C TYR A 292 -18.86 13.67 9.00
N ILE A 293 -19.20 14.31 7.87
CA ILE A 293 -20.36 13.95 7.02
C ILE A 293 -20.24 12.50 6.56
N VAL A 294 -19.13 12.15 5.92
CA VAL A 294 -18.92 10.81 5.36
C VAL A 294 -18.79 9.75 6.46
N LYS A 295 -18.05 10.04 7.54
CA LYS A 295 -17.94 9.12 8.69
C LYS A 295 -19.31 8.82 9.30
N THR A 296 -20.14 9.84 9.49
CA THR A 296 -21.50 9.69 10.04
C THR A 296 -22.39 8.88 9.12
N LEU A 297 -22.38 9.21 7.82
CA LEU A 297 -23.11 8.48 6.78
C LEU A 297 -22.74 6.99 6.77
N LEU A 298 -21.44 6.68 6.69
CA LEU A 298 -20.96 5.30 6.69
C LEU A 298 -21.29 4.58 8.00
N LYS A 299 -21.25 5.28 9.15
CA LYS A 299 -21.67 4.72 10.45
C LYS A 299 -23.14 4.33 10.45
N LYS A 300 -24.03 5.17 9.90
CA LYS A 300 -25.45 4.83 9.79
C LYS A 300 -25.73 3.75 8.72
N ALA A 301 -24.91 3.70 7.67
CA ALA A 301 -24.99 2.68 6.62
C ALA A 301 -24.26 1.36 6.97
N THR A 302 -23.58 1.27 8.13
CA THR A 302 -22.72 0.13 8.50
C THR A 302 -23.43 -1.23 8.37
N GLY A 303 -24.70 -1.31 8.77
CA GLY A 303 -25.47 -2.56 8.69
C GLY A 303 -25.80 -3.03 7.26
N ALA A 304 -25.61 -2.18 6.24
CA ALA A 304 -25.80 -2.55 4.84
C ALA A 304 -24.56 -3.17 4.21
N PHE A 305 -23.36 -2.89 4.74
CA PHE A 305 -22.13 -3.46 4.23
C PHE A 305 -21.97 -4.90 4.68
N ARG A 306 -21.85 -5.81 3.72
CA ARG A 306 -21.58 -7.23 3.96
C ARG A 306 -20.19 -7.55 3.41
N LEU A 307 -19.30 -8.02 4.29
CA LEU A 307 -18.05 -8.63 3.87
C LEU A 307 -18.37 -9.83 2.99
N ARG A 308 -17.71 -9.94 1.84
CA ARG A 308 -17.70 -11.21 1.11
C ARG A 308 -16.86 -12.20 1.88
N ASP A 309 -17.35 -13.43 2.03
CA ASP A 309 -16.48 -14.53 2.42
C ASP A 309 -15.44 -14.69 1.32
N THR A 310 -14.18 -14.40 1.63
CA THR A 310 -13.05 -14.36 0.69
C THR A 310 -12.69 -15.71 0.07
N ASN A 311 -13.51 -16.74 0.25
CA ASN A 311 -13.32 -18.08 -0.32
C ASN A 311 -13.81 -18.20 -1.78
N LEU A 312 -14.31 -17.12 -2.39
CA LEU A 312 -14.76 -17.12 -3.78
C LEU A 312 -13.58 -16.80 -4.69
N GLY A 313 -13.02 -17.83 -5.33
CA GLY A 313 -11.84 -17.79 -6.20
C GLY A 313 -11.91 -16.69 -7.26
N ALA A 314 -11.40 -15.51 -6.92
CA ALA A 314 -11.31 -14.39 -7.83
C ALA A 314 -10.27 -14.72 -8.91
N SER A 315 -10.61 -14.43 -10.17
CA SER A 315 -9.73 -14.68 -11.31
C SER A 315 -8.60 -13.67 -11.46
N ASP A 316 -8.45 -12.72 -10.52
CA ASP A 316 -7.50 -11.62 -10.59
C ASP A 316 -6.54 -11.71 -9.39
N GLU A 317 -5.56 -12.61 -9.50
CA GLU A 317 -4.56 -12.89 -8.45
C GLU A 317 -3.82 -11.63 -7.98
N ASP A 318 -3.70 -10.63 -8.85
CA ASP A 318 -3.00 -9.38 -8.58
C ASP A 318 -3.79 -8.54 -7.56
N ILE A 319 -5.12 -8.46 -7.73
CA ILE A 319 -6.00 -7.75 -6.80
C ILE A 319 -6.02 -8.45 -5.44
N GLU A 320 -6.05 -9.79 -5.42
CA GLU A 320 -6.11 -10.55 -4.17
C GLU A 320 -4.86 -10.34 -3.30
N LYS A 321 -3.66 -10.35 -3.90
CA LYS A 321 -2.41 -10.11 -3.18
C LYS A 321 -2.31 -8.70 -2.63
N GLU A 322 -2.64 -7.66 -3.41
CA GLU A 322 -2.59 -6.27 -2.93
C GLU A 322 -3.59 -6.06 -1.77
N ILE A 323 -4.79 -6.64 -1.89
CA ILE A 323 -5.85 -6.59 -0.88
C ILE A 323 -5.47 -7.22 0.44
N GLU A 324 -4.86 -8.41 0.38
CA GLU A 324 -4.42 -9.12 1.57
C GLU A 324 -3.48 -8.25 2.42
N THR A 325 -2.69 -7.39 1.77
CA THR A 325 -1.67 -6.58 2.45
C THR A 325 -2.16 -5.22 2.97
N ASP A 326 -2.93 -4.46 2.19
CA ASP A 326 -3.22 -3.05 2.49
C ASP A 326 -4.56 -2.84 3.22
N MET A 327 -5.51 -3.75 3.03
CA MET A 327 -6.90 -3.55 3.43
C MET A 327 -7.40 -4.66 4.36
N ARG A 328 -6.54 -5.14 5.26
CA ARG A 328 -7.00 -5.93 6.40
C ARG A 328 -7.71 -5.03 7.40
N ARG A 329 -8.88 -5.48 7.87
CA ARG A 329 -9.61 -4.81 8.94
C ARG A 329 -8.87 -4.96 10.25
N GLU A 330 -8.70 -3.85 10.98
CA GLU A 330 -8.06 -3.90 12.30
C GLU A 330 -9.04 -4.44 13.35
N GLU A 331 -8.54 -5.07 14.42
CA GLU A 331 -9.35 -5.81 15.40
C GLU A 331 -10.47 -4.97 16.06
N GLN A 332 -10.34 -3.65 16.09
CA GLN A 332 -11.30 -2.72 16.67
C GLN A 332 -11.91 -1.76 15.63
N GLU A 333 -11.55 -1.92 14.36
CA GLU A 333 -12.02 -1.02 13.31
C GLU A 333 -13.48 -1.33 12.99
N THR A 334 -14.36 -0.32 13.04
CA THR A 334 -15.75 -0.50 12.59
C THR A 334 -15.79 -0.61 11.06
N MET A 335 -16.85 -1.21 10.51
CA MET A 335 -17.00 -1.28 9.05
C MET A 335 -17.01 0.12 8.40
N ALA A 336 -17.66 1.10 9.04
CA ALA A 336 -17.62 2.49 8.58
C ALA A 336 -16.21 3.06 8.52
N THR A 337 -15.42 2.85 9.58
CA THR A 337 -14.02 3.30 9.66
C THR A 337 -13.20 2.65 8.56
N PHE A 338 -13.39 1.35 8.35
CA PHE A 338 -12.73 0.60 7.29
C PHE A 338 -13.06 1.15 5.90
N VAL A 339 -14.35 1.31 5.58
CA VAL A 339 -14.79 1.84 4.28
C VAL A 339 -14.29 3.28 4.10
N PHE A 340 -14.27 4.08 5.16
CA PHE A 340 -13.72 5.44 5.09
C PHE A 340 -12.21 5.43 4.82
N ARG A 341 -11.45 4.54 5.48
CA ARG A 341 -10.02 4.35 5.21
C ARG A 341 -9.78 3.90 3.77
N TYR A 342 -10.59 2.97 3.26
CA TYR A 342 -10.59 2.57 1.86
C TYR A 342 -10.77 3.76 0.91
N LEU A 343 -11.80 4.59 1.13
CA LEU A 343 -12.04 5.75 0.28
C LEU A 343 -10.88 6.75 0.32
N LYS A 344 -10.22 6.89 1.48
CA LYS A 344 -8.99 7.70 1.61
C LYS A 344 -7.81 7.13 0.81
N THR A 345 -7.65 5.82 0.69
CA THR A 345 -6.56 5.25 -0.12
C THR A 345 -6.76 5.52 -1.60
N VAL A 346 -8.01 5.59 -2.08
CA VAL A 346 -8.34 5.96 -3.47
C VAL A 346 -7.87 7.38 -3.80
N VAL A 347 -7.99 8.32 -2.86
CA VAL A 347 -7.63 9.74 -3.07
C VAL A 347 -6.30 10.15 -2.43
N SER A 348 -5.44 9.18 -2.09
CA SER A 348 -4.21 9.47 -1.34
C SER A 348 -3.24 10.37 -2.10
N TRP A 349 -3.20 10.28 -3.44
CA TRP A 349 -2.35 11.14 -4.27
C TRP A 349 -2.80 12.60 -4.24
N HIS A 350 -4.11 12.87 -4.40
CA HIS A 350 -4.65 14.23 -4.23
C HIS A 350 -4.38 14.78 -2.83
N THR A 351 -4.55 13.95 -1.81
CA THR A 351 -4.22 14.32 -0.42
C THR A 351 -2.75 14.69 -0.28
N ALA A 352 -1.85 13.91 -0.88
CA ALA A 352 -0.42 14.15 -0.84
C ALA A 352 -0.01 15.44 -1.57
N ILE A 353 -0.53 15.66 -2.79
CA ILE A 353 -0.27 16.89 -3.55
C ILE A 353 -0.75 18.10 -2.76
N PHE A 354 -2.01 18.06 -2.30
CA PHE A 354 -2.61 19.17 -1.56
C PHE A 354 -1.80 19.52 -0.31
N THR A 355 -1.47 18.52 0.51
CA THR A 355 -0.74 18.74 1.77
C THR A 355 0.67 19.28 1.51
N LEU A 356 1.37 18.73 0.53
CA LEU A 356 2.72 19.17 0.18
C LEU A 356 2.73 20.60 -0.39
N LEU A 357 1.77 20.97 -1.24
CA LEU A 357 1.73 22.31 -1.85
C LEU A 357 1.25 23.40 -0.89
N GLN A 358 0.40 23.06 0.09
CA GLN A 358 -0.08 24.01 1.09
C GLN A 358 0.94 24.28 2.18
N GLU A 359 1.86 23.36 2.44
CA GLU A 359 2.92 23.53 3.44
C GLU A 359 4.01 24.48 2.88
N PRO A 360 4.14 25.72 3.39
CA PRO A 360 5.08 26.71 2.83
C PRO A 360 6.53 26.23 2.89
N ARG A 361 6.86 25.39 3.89
CA ARG A 361 8.19 24.79 4.03
C ARG A 361 8.51 23.84 2.89
N THR A 362 7.53 23.11 2.35
CA THR A 362 7.77 22.18 1.24
C THR A 362 8.34 22.89 0.03
N LYS A 363 7.88 24.10 -0.30
CA LYS A 363 8.41 24.88 -1.44
C LYS A 363 9.89 25.21 -1.27
N VAL A 364 10.27 25.69 -0.09
CA VAL A 364 11.67 25.99 0.26
C VAL A 364 12.52 24.71 0.27
N LEU A 365 11.97 23.61 0.77
CA LEU A 365 12.68 22.34 0.80
C LEU A 365 12.86 21.75 -0.59
N ALA A 366 11.86 21.89 -1.45
CA ALA A 366 11.84 21.36 -2.80
C ALA A 366 12.96 21.95 -3.67
N THR A 367 13.36 23.22 -3.46
CA THR A 367 14.44 23.83 -4.26
C THR A 367 15.82 23.22 -4.02
N SER A 368 16.01 22.51 -2.90
CA SER A 368 17.29 21.95 -2.48
C SER A 368 17.14 20.51 -2.00
N VAL A 369 16.37 19.70 -2.74
CA VAL A 369 16.23 18.26 -2.46
C VAL A 369 17.37 17.48 -3.08
N THR A 370 18.06 16.71 -2.26
CA THR A 370 18.95 15.64 -2.73
C THR A 370 18.34 14.29 -2.39
N VAL A 371 18.16 13.43 -3.39
CA VAL A 371 17.63 12.08 -3.20
C VAL A 371 18.71 11.05 -3.46
N GLY A 372 18.96 10.16 -2.51
CA GLY A 372 19.65 8.90 -2.78
C GLY A 372 18.66 7.81 -3.13
N LEU A 373 18.65 7.37 -4.38
CA LEU A 373 17.91 6.18 -4.78
C LEU A 373 18.77 4.94 -4.53
N ILE A 374 18.25 4.02 -3.73
CA ILE A 374 18.86 2.74 -3.43
C ILE A 374 18.00 1.64 -4.04
N GLU A 375 18.55 0.93 -5.02
CA GLU A 375 17.90 -0.22 -5.64
C GLU A 375 18.40 -1.51 -4.95
N VAL A 376 17.46 -2.25 -4.35
CA VAL A 376 17.74 -3.54 -3.69
C VAL A 376 17.47 -4.67 -4.67
N TYR A 377 18.50 -5.47 -4.93
CA TYR A 377 18.40 -6.60 -5.84
C TYR A 377 18.07 -7.90 -5.09
N PRO A 378 17.26 -8.80 -5.69
CA PRO A 378 17.05 -10.12 -5.14
C PRO A 378 18.39 -10.86 -5.05
N GLN A 379 18.69 -11.45 -3.90
CA GLN A 379 19.88 -12.28 -3.74
C GLN A 379 19.53 -13.73 -3.44
N THR A 380 20.56 -14.53 -3.09
CA THR A 380 20.58 -16.00 -3.11
C THR A 380 19.29 -16.59 -2.56
N LYS A 381 18.78 -17.60 -3.27
CA LYS A 381 17.50 -18.26 -2.98
C LYS A 381 17.62 -19.38 -1.95
N GLU A 382 18.76 -19.42 -1.25
CA GLU A 382 19.09 -20.48 -0.32
C GLU A 382 18.13 -20.45 0.87
N VAL A 383 17.59 -21.62 1.18
CA VAL A 383 16.76 -21.88 2.34
C VAL A 383 17.45 -22.97 3.13
N THR A 384 17.25 -22.99 4.45
CA THR A 384 17.74 -24.10 5.27
C THR A 384 17.11 -25.41 4.79
N PRO A 385 17.90 -26.45 4.48
CA PRO A 385 17.39 -27.75 4.08
C PRO A 385 16.38 -28.29 5.10
N LEU A 386 15.35 -28.98 4.60
CA LEU A 386 14.27 -29.53 5.42
C LEU A 386 14.76 -30.37 6.61
N ALA A 387 15.72 -31.27 6.37
CA ALA A 387 16.30 -32.13 7.41
C ALA A 387 17.06 -31.34 8.50
N GLU A 388 17.59 -30.17 8.16
CA GLU A 388 18.25 -29.30 9.12
C GLU A 388 17.23 -28.49 9.93
N LEU A 389 16.15 -28.01 9.31
CA LEU A 389 15.03 -27.38 10.03
C LEU A 389 14.41 -28.33 11.06
N GLU A 390 14.21 -29.59 10.70
CA GLU A 390 13.73 -30.63 11.61
C GLU A 390 14.67 -30.81 12.81
N ARG A 391 15.98 -30.98 12.53
CA ARG A 391 17.00 -31.12 13.57
C ARG A 391 17.03 -29.91 14.50
N GLU A 392 16.95 -28.72 13.93
CA GLU A 392 16.98 -27.46 14.68
C GLU A 392 15.72 -27.30 15.55
N TYR A 393 14.55 -27.67 15.04
CA TYR A 393 13.33 -27.69 15.83
C TYR A 393 13.45 -28.64 17.03
N HIS A 394 13.96 -29.86 16.82
CA HIS A 394 14.19 -30.82 17.92
C HIS A 394 15.20 -30.30 18.94
N ARG A 395 16.26 -29.64 18.49
CA ARG A 395 17.28 -29.02 19.36
C ARG A 395 16.67 -27.92 20.22
N ARG A 396 15.84 -27.04 19.65
CA ARG A 396 15.22 -25.90 20.35
C ARG A 396 14.09 -26.34 21.28
N PHE A 397 13.36 -27.40 20.95
CA PHE A 397 12.19 -27.85 21.69
C PHE A 397 12.28 -29.33 22.08
N PRO A 398 13.26 -29.73 22.91
CA PRO A 398 13.47 -31.14 23.26
C PRO A 398 12.27 -31.77 23.98
N LEU A 399 11.47 -30.94 24.67
CA LEU A 399 10.26 -31.34 25.39
C LEU A 399 8.99 -31.36 24.53
N ALA A 400 9.08 -31.15 23.21
CA ALA A 400 7.94 -31.33 22.32
C ALA A 400 7.50 -32.80 22.32
N ASN A 401 6.21 -33.07 22.54
CA ASN A 401 5.66 -34.42 22.51
C ASN A 401 5.55 -34.96 21.07
N ASP A 402 5.29 -36.26 20.92
CA ASP A 402 5.26 -36.92 19.60
C ASP A 402 4.19 -36.33 18.66
N GLN A 403 3.07 -35.85 19.21
CA GLN A 403 2.02 -35.19 18.42
C GLN A 403 2.48 -33.83 17.89
N GLU A 404 3.12 -33.00 18.71
CA GLU A 404 3.68 -31.70 18.31
C GLU A 404 4.74 -31.89 17.21
N ARG A 405 5.60 -32.91 17.36
CA ARG A 405 6.61 -33.29 16.36
C ARG A 405 5.96 -33.76 15.05
N SER A 406 4.95 -34.62 15.12
CA SER A 406 4.22 -35.09 13.93
C SER A 406 3.51 -33.93 13.21
N ASN A 407 2.87 -33.02 13.95
CA ASN A 407 2.26 -31.81 13.40
C ASN A 407 3.31 -30.92 12.74
N MET A 408 4.49 -30.76 13.35
CA MET A 408 5.59 -30.00 12.77
C MET A 408 5.98 -30.59 11.41
N MET A 409 6.24 -31.90 11.34
CA MET A 409 6.64 -32.54 10.08
C MET A 409 5.59 -32.36 9.00
N SER A 410 4.30 -32.50 9.33
CA SER A 410 3.21 -32.24 8.39
C SER A 410 3.19 -30.80 7.89
N VAL A 411 3.44 -29.82 8.77
CA VAL A 411 3.55 -28.40 8.37
C VAL A 411 4.74 -28.18 7.45
N LEU A 412 5.91 -28.71 7.81
CA LEU A 412 7.12 -28.54 7.01
C LEU A 412 6.93 -29.17 5.62
N GLU A 413 6.47 -30.42 5.53
CA GLU A 413 6.21 -31.08 4.24
C GLU A 413 5.23 -30.31 3.36
N LYS A 414 4.20 -29.70 3.96
CA LYS A 414 3.16 -28.98 3.23
C LYS A 414 3.57 -27.57 2.80
N HIS A 415 4.30 -26.85 3.64
CA HIS A 415 4.53 -25.40 3.47
C HIS A 415 5.99 -25.03 3.17
N TYR A 416 6.93 -25.95 3.35
CA TYR A 416 8.31 -25.75 2.94
C TYR A 416 8.41 -25.59 1.42
N LYS A 417 9.27 -24.68 1.00
CA LYS A 417 9.61 -24.48 -0.42
C LYS A 417 11.12 -24.58 -0.57
N PRO A 418 11.64 -25.41 -1.49
CA PRO A 418 13.08 -25.56 -1.69
C PRO A 418 13.74 -24.33 -2.35
N ALA A 419 12.94 -23.40 -2.87
CA ALA A 419 13.41 -22.13 -3.41
C ALA A 419 12.74 -20.97 -2.66
N PHE A 420 13.56 -20.05 -2.16
CA PHE A 420 13.06 -18.81 -1.58
C PHE A 420 12.50 -17.89 -2.67
N THR A 421 11.25 -17.45 -2.49
CA THR A 421 10.58 -16.47 -3.37
C THR A 421 10.33 -15.13 -2.69
N GLY A 422 10.76 -15.00 -1.44
CA GLY A 422 10.65 -13.74 -0.71
C GLY A 422 11.73 -12.75 -1.10
N SER A 423 11.81 -11.66 -0.35
CA SER A 423 12.62 -10.52 -0.72
C SER A 423 13.07 -9.72 0.51
N ILE A 424 14.07 -8.86 0.36
CA ILE A 424 14.45 -7.91 1.42
C ILE A 424 13.57 -6.69 1.30
N HIS A 425 12.71 -6.45 2.27
CA HIS A 425 11.81 -5.30 2.22
C HIS A 425 12.60 -3.98 2.26
N ALA A 426 12.10 -2.97 1.55
CA ALA A 426 12.74 -1.66 1.45
C ALA A 426 12.93 -1.01 2.84
N GLU A 427 11.96 -1.21 3.74
CA GLU A 427 12.02 -0.77 5.13
C GLU A 427 13.19 -1.42 5.88
N ALA A 428 13.38 -2.72 5.73
CA ALA A 428 14.46 -3.47 6.39
C ALA A 428 15.82 -2.99 5.91
N THR A 429 15.98 -2.72 4.61
CA THR A 429 17.20 -2.12 4.08
C THR A 429 17.47 -0.75 4.70
N LEU A 430 16.47 0.13 4.81
CA LEU A 430 16.63 1.43 5.46
C LEU A 430 17.00 1.31 6.93
N MET A 431 16.35 0.41 7.67
CA MET A 431 16.68 0.16 9.08
C MET A 431 18.13 -0.31 9.26
N GLY A 432 18.58 -1.25 8.43
CA GLY A 432 19.97 -1.72 8.47
C GLY A 432 20.98 -0.62 8.14
N LEU A 433 20.70 0.21 7.13
CA LEU A 433 21.57 1.34 6.80
C LEU A 433 21.57 2.41 7.90
N LEU A 434 20.40 2.77 8.45
CA LEU A 434 20.30 3.71 9.58
C LEU A 434 21.08 3.20 10.79
N ASN A 435 20.95 1.91 11.13
CA ASN A 435 21.70 1.33 12.23
C ASN A 435 23.22 1.35 11.98
N TYR A 436 23.65 0.98 10.77
CA TYR A 436 25.05 1.02 10.37
C TYR A 436 25.67 2.42 10.52
N TYR A 437 25.01 3.46 9.99
CA TYR A 437 25.54 4.82 10.00
C TYR A 437 25.38 5.52 11.35
N SER A 438 24.43 5.11 12.19
CA SER A 438 24.23 5.73 13.51
C SER A 438 25.23 5.26 14.58
N GLN A 439 25.69 4.01 14.52
CA GLN A 439 26.58 3.44 15.53
C GLN A 439 28.05 3.85 15.36
N ASN A 440 28.38 4.76 14.42
CA ASN A 440 29.75 4.95 13.93
C ASN A 440 30.42 3.59 13.65
N ALA A 441 29.65 2.65 13.09
CA ALA A 441 30.00 1.25 13.08
C ALA A 441 31.44 1.08 12.60
N THR A 442 32.28 0.49 13.45
CA THR A 442 33.69 0.19 13.16
C THR A 442 33.81 -0.89 12.09
N VAL A 443 32.70 -1.60 11.84
CA VAL A 443 32.59 -2.64 10.84
C VAL A 443 32.53 -1.97 9.45
N PRO A 444 33.51 -2.17 8.56
CA PRO A 444 33.44 -1.61 7.23
C PRO A 444 32.30 -2.25 6.43
N LEU A 445 31.57 -1.41 5.72
CA LEU A 445 30.61 -1.77 4.69
C LEU A 445 31.34 -2.66 3.67
N PRO A 446 30.88 -3.89 3.41
CA PRO A 446 31.53 -4.72 2.42
C PRO A 446 31.48 -4.02 1.05
N ARG A 447 32.63 -3.85 0.40
CA ARG A 447 32.74 -3.10 -0.88
C ARG A 447 31.97 -3.77 -2.02
N ASP A 448 31.70 -5.06 -1.88
CA ASP A 448 30.88 -5.89 -2.74
C ASP A 448 29.37 -5.72 -2.49
N VAL A 449 28.96 -5.06 -1.40
CA VAL A 449 27.55 -4.86 -1.05
C VAL A 449 27.01 -3.54 -1.59
N VAL A 450 27.83 -2.48 -1.64
CA VAL A 450 27.41 -1.12 -2.03
C VAL A 450 28.41 -0.49 -2.98
N ASP A 451 27.91 0.01 -4.11
CA ASP A 451 28.73 0.63 -5.17
C ASP A 451 29.16 2.08 -4.90
N ALA A 452 28.43 2.84 -4.07
CA ALA A 452 28.76 4.23 -3.70
C ALA A 452 28.66 4.52 -2.18
N PRO A 453 29.58 3.98 -1.35
CA PRO A 453 29.55 4.16 0.11
C PRO A 453 29.76 5.61 0.56
N ASP A 454 30.56 6.41 -0.16
CA ASP A 454 30.79 7.81 0.21
C ASP A 454 29.55 8.68 -0.01
N LEU A 455 28.76 8.38 -1.05
CA LEU A 455 27.48 9.03 -1.29
C LEU A 455 26.48 8.67 -0.19
N LEU A 456 26.41 7.41 0.24
CA LEU A 456 25.56 7.05 1.38
C LEU A 456 26.00 7.80 2.65
N ARG A 457 27.30 7.95 2.90
CA ARG A 457 27.80 8.75 4.04
C ARG A 457 27.41 10.23 3.94
N GLU A 458 27.42 10.81 2.73
CA GLU A 458 26.95 12.20 2.49
C GLU A 458 25.44 12.36 2.76
N LEU A 459 24.65 11.33 2.43
CA LEU A 459 23.19 11.34 2.56
C LEU A 459 22.74 10.98 3.98
N PHE A 460 23.46 10.08 4.66
CA PHE A 460 23.32 9.75 6.07
C PHE A 460 24.17 10.69 6.92
N VAL A 461 23.76 11.96 6.97
CA VAL A 461 24.16 12.88 8.05
C VAL A 461 23.41 12.46 9.32
N PRO A 462 23.91 12.68 10.56
CA PRO A 462 23.18 12.34 11.78
C PRO A 462 21.79 12.98 11.81
N THR A 463 20.78 12.25 11.34
CA THR A 463 19.40 12.68 11.39
C THR A 463 18.90 12.41 12.79
N THR A 464 18.40 13.44 13.47
CA THR A 464 17.68 13.26 14.74
C THR A 464 16.40 12.47 14.51
N GLU A 465 15.81 12.60 13.32
CA GLU A 465 14.62 11.87 12.90
C GLU A 465 15.00 10.54 12.24
N ARG A 466 14.55 9.43 12.84
CA ARG A 466 14.70 8.06 12.32
C ARG A 466 13.34 7.51 11.90
N ALA A 467 12.66 8.23 11.00
CA ALA A 467 11.34 7.84 10.52
C ALA A 467 11.41 7.22 9.12
N ILE A 468 10.77 6.07 8.94
CA ILE A 468 10.65 5.39 7.64
C ILE A 468 9.19 5.45 7.22
N ALA A 469 8.92 6.19 6.15
CA ALA A 469 7.63 6.21 5.49
C ALA A 469 7.54 5.14 4.40
N VAL A 470 6.36 4.57 4.27
CA VAL A 470 5.97 3.63 3.21
C VAL A 470 4.50 3.87 2.89
N SER A 471 4.07 3.56 1.66
CA SER A 471 2.67 3.78 1.24
C SER A 471 1.65 2.81 1.89
N LYS A 472 2.13 1.86 2.70
CA LYS A 472 1.35 0.85 3.41
C LYS A 472 1.98 0.53 4.76
N LYS A 473 1.28 -0.21 5.62
CA LYS A 473 1.88 -0.74 6.85
C LYS A 473 2.99 -1.75 6.53
N CYS A 474 3.99 -1.82 7.39
CA CYS A 474 5.10 -2.75 7.22
C CYS A 474 4.70 -4.18 7.62
N CYS A 475 5.47 -5.18 7.17
CA CYS A 475 5.26 -6.57 7.60
C CYS A 475 5.68 -6.78 9.06
N TRP A 476 5.29 -7.92 9.64
CA TRP A 476 5.66 -8.25 11.01
C TRP A 476 7.18 -8.28 11.23
N CYS A 477 7.95 -8.86 10.30
CA CYS A 477 9.41 -8.91 10.43
C CYS A 477 10.05 -7.52 10.39
N CYS A 478 9.57 -6.61 9.53
CA CYS A 478 10.07 -5.23 9.49
C CYS A 478 9.75 -4.49 10.79
N GLN A 479 8.52 -4.60 11.28
CA GLN A 479 8.15 -4.01 12.57
C GLN A 479 9.03 -4.54 13.69
N ARG A 480 9.21 -5.86 13.76
CA ARG A 480 9.99 -6.48 14.82
C ARG A 480 11.47 -6.12 14.75
N LEU A 481 12.03 -6.06 13.55
CA LEU A 481 13.41 -5.60 13.35
C LEU A 481 13.58 -4.16 13.86
N GLY A 482 12.63 -3.27 13.57
CA GLY A 482 12.66 -1.89 14.07
C GLY A 482 12.67 -1.82 15.59
N GLU A 483 11.85 -2.65 16.25
CA GLU A 483 11.81 -2.76 17.72
C GLU A 483 13.11 -3.30 18.32
N LEU A 484 13.82 -4.18 17.60
CA LEU A 484 15.07 -4.79 18.08
C LEU A 484 16.30 -3.89 17.87
N LEU A 485 16.34 -3.08 16.81
CA LEU A 485 17.52 -2.27 16.49
C LEU A 485 17.66 -1.07 17.42
N GLU A 486 16.61 -0.27 17.59
CA GLU A 486 16.56 0.81 18.58
C GLU A 486 15.10 1.27 18.78
N PRO A 487 14.71 1.73 19.99
CA PRO A 487 13.34 2.19 20.26
C PRO A 487 12.91 3.45 19.47
N ASN A 488 13.84 4.11 18.76
CA ASN A 488 13.61 5.42 18.13
C ASN A 488 13.29 5.35 16.63
N ILE A 489 13.26 4.16 16.01
CA ILE A 489 12.86 4.06 14.60
C ILE A 489 11.33 4.15 14.51
N SER A 490 10.84 5.22 13.88
CA SER A 490 9.41 5.41 13.64
C SER A 490 8.99 4.68 12.36
N LEU A 491 8.12 3.68 12.53
CA LEU A 491 7.56 2.85 11.47
C LEU A 491 6.05 3.09 11.32
N PRO A 492 5.45 2.78 10.15
CA PRO A 492 4.02 2.96 9.86
C PRO A 492 3.09 2.03 10.68
N GLY A 493 3.66 1.21 11.56
CA GLY A 493 3.00 0.08 12.23
C GLY A 493 2.84 -1.13 11.30
N THR A 494 2.20 -2.18 11.82
CA THR A 494 1.98 -3.44 11.07
C THR A 494 0.55 -3.96 11.20
N HIS A 495 0.10 -4.71 10.18
CA HIS A 495 -1.08 -5.59 10.27
C HIS A 495 -0.74 -6.98 10.83
N GLY A 496 0.51 -7.19 11.24
CA GLY A 496 1.00 -8.47 11.75
C GLY A 496 1.24 -9.53 10.68
N ILE A 497 1.05 -9.22 9.40
CA ILE A 497 1.18 -10.19 8.31
C ILE A 497 2.67 -10.54 8.12
N LEU A 498 2.93 -11.85 8.02
CA LEU A 498 4.23 -12.41 7.69
C LEU A 498 4.31 -12.65 6.19
N PHE A 499 5.33 -12.07 5.56
CA PHE A 499 5.73 -12.40 4.20
C PHE A 499 7.05 -13.15 4.24
N ALA A 500 7.32 -13.96 3.22
CA ALA A 500 8.64 -14.51 2.98
C ALA A 500 9.65 -13.35 2.94
N TRP A 501 10.51 -13.29 3.94
CA TRP A 501 11.29 -12.11 4.28
C TRP A 501 12.75 -12.50 4.40
N ASN A 502 13.61 -11.71 3.76
CA ASN A 502 15.05 -11.88 3.84
C ASN A 502 15.65 -10.77 4.72
N PRO A 503 16.51 -11.08 5.70
CA PRO A 503 17.19 -10.06 6.49
C PRO A 503 18.00 -9.09 5.64
N PRO A 504 18.13 -7.82 6.06
CA PRO A 504 18.98 -6.87 5.36
C PRO A 504 20.46 -7.18 5.64
N PHE A 505 21.30 -6.95 4.63
CA PHE A 505 22.72 -7.34 4.64
C PHE A 505 23.65 -6.41 5.42
N VAL A 506 23.16 -5.21 5.73
CA VAL A 506 23.96 -4.12 6.27
C VAL A 506 23.43 -3.74 7.63
N GLY A 507 24.33 -3.57 8.59
CA GLY A 507 24.05 -2.96 9.88
C GLY A 507 23.14 -3.75 10.80
N ILE A 508 23.01 -5.06 10.63
CA ILE A 508 22.29 -5.91 11.59
C ILE A 508 23.29 -6.85 12.24
N ASP A 509 23.33 -6.82 13.57
CA ASP A 509 24.16 -7.72 14.36
C ASP A 509 23.58 -9.14 14.35
N ALA A 510 24.47 -10.14 14.45
CA ALA A 510 24.07 -11.55 14.49
C ALA A 510 23.09 -11.83 15.64
N GLU A 511 23.32 -11.22 16.81
CA GLU A 511 22.43 -11.34 17.98
C GLU A 511 21.00 -10.90 17.69
N VAL A 512 20.82 -9.79 16.95
CA VAL A 512 19.49 -9.29 16.55
C VAL A 512 18.78 -10.30 15.65
N LEU A 513 19.50 -10.91 14.69
CA LEU A 513 18.94 -11.96 13.84
C LEU A 513 18.59 -13.23 14.63
N GLU A 514 19.41 -13.61 15.60
CA GLU A 514 19.13 -14.78 16.44
C GLU A 514 17.88 -14.61 17.31
N ILE A 515 17.69 -13.40 17.86
CA ILE A 515 16.46 -13.05 18.61
C ILE A 515 15.25 -13.16 17.67
N LEU A 516 15.32 -12.55 16.48
CA LEU A 516 14.24 -12.61 15.50
C LEU A 516 13.95 -14.06 15.06
N GLU A 517 14.99 -14.87 14.80
CA GLU A 517 14.86 -16.28 14.47
C GLU A 517 14.17 -17.05 15.59
N HIS A 518 14.55 -16.82 16.86
CA HIS A 518 13.95 -17.46 18.02
C HIS A 518 12.46 -17.14 18.15
N GLU A 519 12.06 -15.90 17.87
CA GLU A 519 10.66 -15.50 17.89
C GLU A 519 9.85 -16.14 16.76
N LEU A 520 10.41 -16.25 15.56
CA LEU A 520 9.78 -16.96 14.44
C LEU A 520 9.55 -18.44 14.77
N TRP A 521 10.54 -19.10 15.40
CA TRP A 521 10.36 -20.46 15.93
C TRP A 521 9.25 -20.55 16.97
N SER A 522 9.19 -19.57 17.88
CA SER A 522 8.17 -19.52 18.93
C SER A 522 6.77 -19.34 18.33
N LYS A 523 6.62 -18.50 17.30
CA LYS A 523 5.37 -18.34 16.54
C LYS A 523 4.95 -19.64 15.85
N LEU A 524 5.87 -20.30 15.16
CA LEU A 524 5.60 -21.59 14.51
C LEU A 524 5.13 -22.62 15.53
N ARG A 525 5.80 -22.72 16.68
CA ARG A 525 5.41 -23.61 17.77
C ARG A 525 4.04 -23.27 18.36
N GLN A 526 3.76 -21.99 18.57
CA GLN A 526 2.46 -21.52 19.04
C GLN A 526 1.35 -21.93 18.06
N HIS A 527 1.58 -21.78 16.76
CA HIS A 527 0.65 -22.21 15.73
C HIS A 527 0.37 -23.72 15.80
N LEU A 528 1.42 -24.54 15.93
CA LEU A 528 1.31 -26.00 16.06
C LEU A 528 0.51 -26.43 17.29
N ARG A 529 0.67 -25.72 18.42
CA ARG A 529 -0.03 -26.01 19.68
C ARG A 529 -1.47 -25.54 19.67
N ASN A 530 -1.73 -24.39 19.05
CA ASN A 530 -3.08 -23.85 18.95
C ASN A 530 -3.98 -24.70 18.06
N GLY A 531 -3.40 -25.59 17.24
CA GLY A 531 -4.01 -26.87 16.90
C GLY A 531 -5.35 -26.84 16.16
N ALA A 532 -5.84 -25.67 15.75
CA ALA A 532 -6.96 -25.54 14.83
C ALA A 532 -6.48 -25.79 13.41
N PHE A 533 -5.95 -26.99 13.15
CA PHE A 533 -6.11 -27.61 11.83
C PHE A 533 -7.59 -27.85 11.65
N SER A 534 -8.33 -26.79 11.35
CA SER A 534 -9.71 -26.88 10.91
C SER A 534 -9.67 -27.53 9.53
N THR A 535 -9.57 -28.86 9.51
CA THR A 535 -9.73 -29.71 8.35
C THR A 535 -11.13 -29.58 7.74
N THR A 536 -12.02 -28.76 8.29
CA THR A 536 -13.40 -28.57 7.83
C THR A 536 -13.58 -27.71 6.58
N HIS A 537 -12.52 -27.20 5.94
CA HIS A 537 -12.66 -26.63 4.59
C HIS A 537 -12.51 -27.65 3.45
N SER A 538 -12.26 -28.92 3.78
CA SER A 538 -12.45 -30.05 2.85
C SER A 538 -13.83 -30.69 3.05
N ARG A 539 -14.89 -29.96 2.69
CA ARG A 539 -16.15 -30.61 2.30
C ARG A 539 -16.31 -30.44 0.80
N HIS A 540 -15.72 -31.38 0.08
CA HIS A 540 -16.31 -31.91 -1.14
C HIS A 540 -17.82 -32.04 -0.93
N SER A 541 -18.60 -31.20 -1.60
CA SER A 541 -20.00 -31.52 -1.89
C SER A 541 -20.00 -32.62 -2.95
N SER A 542 -19.80 -33.85 -2.49
CA SER A 542 -20.14 -35.04 -3.24
C SER A 542 -21.66 -35.02 -3.43
N GLY A 543 -22.08 -34.95 -4.68
CA GLY A 543 -23.49 -35.00 -5.06
C GLY A 543 -24.18 -36.24 -4.51
N SER A 544 -25.39 -36.05 -3.99
CA SER A 544 -26.41 -37.08 -3.90
C SER A 544 -27.76 -36.41 -3.67
N SER A 545 -28.45 -36.08 -4.77
CA SER A 545 -29.89 -35.85 -4.73
C SER A 545 -30.54 -36.84 -5.71
N PRO A 546 -31.40 -37.76 -5.24
CA PRO A 546 -32.08 -38.71 -6.12
C PRO A 546 -33.19 -38.04 -6.91
N LYS A 547 -33.31 -38.43 -8.18
CA LYS A 547 -34.49 -38.20 -9.03
C LYS A 547 -35.73 -38.91 -8.45
N ALA A 548 -36.88 -38.24 -8.42
CA ALA A 548 -38.16 -38.79 -8.90
C ALA A 548 -39.31 -37.75 -8.96
N ARG A 549 -39.72 -37.47 -10.21
CA ARG A 549 -41.10 -37.30 -10.77
C ARG A 549 -42.15 -36.45 -10.04
N ARG A 550 -42.71 -35.47 -10.77
CA ARG A 550 -43.92 -35.70 -11.60
C ARG A 550 -44.10 -34.62 -12.68
N ILE A 551 -44.42 -35.11 -13.87
CA ILE A 551 -44.85 -34.39 -15.08
C ILE A 551 -46.33 -34.00 -14.92
N VAL A 552 -46.68 -32.76 -15.24
CA VAL A 552 -47.99 -32.41 -15.80
C VAL A 552 -47.75 -31.46 -16.97
N GLN A 553 -48.20 -31.90 -18.14
CA GLN A 553 -48.20 -31.18 -19.42
C GLN A 553 -49.13 -29.96 -19.36
N ARG A 554 -48.75 -28.88 -20.04
CA ARG A 554 -49.69 -27.94 -20.69
C ARG A 554 -49.08 -27.38 -21.97
N GLU A 555 -49.93 -27.32 -22.99
CA GLU A 555 -49.71 -27.00 -24.40
C GLU A 555 -49.31 -25.53 -24.67
N PRO A 556 -48.86 -25.19 -25.91
CA PRO A 556 -48.36 -23.86 -26.27
C PRO A 556 -49.38 -23.02 -27.09
N HIS A 557 -49.50 -21.71 -26.76
CA HIS A 557 -49.79 -20.57 -27.67
C HIS A 557 -50.21 -19.31 -26.86
N PRO A 558 -50.25 -18.08 -27.42
CA PRO A 558 -49.48 -17.46 -28.51
C PRO A 558 -48.67 -16.24 -28.05
N GLU A 559 -47.88 -15.75 -29.00
CA GLU A 559 -47.23 -14.43 -29.09
C GLU A 559 -48.01 -13.26 -28.45
N HIS A 560 -47.32 -12.52 -27.58
CA HIS A 560 -47.61 -11.11 -27.34
C HIS A 560 -46.29 -10.33 -27.46
N LYS A 561 -46.12 -9.67 -28.60
CA LYS A 561 -45.21 -8.53 -28.75
C LYS A 561 -45.86 -7.36 -28.03
N GLU A 562 -45.26 -6.93 -26.92
CA GLU A 562 -45.58 -5.64 -26.34
C GLU A 562 -44.29 -4.83 -26.22
N LYS A 563 -44.35 -3.64 -26.83
CA LYS A 563 -43.32 -2.61 -26.87
C LYS A 563 -43.02 -2.14 -25.45
N ILE A 564 -41.74 -2.11 -25.09
CA ILE A 564 -41.23 -1.23 -24.04
C ILE A 564 -40.26 -0.28 -24.73
N ASP A 565 -40.81 0.82 -25.23
CA ASP A 565 -40.07 2.06 -25.45
C ASP A 565 -40.26 2.89 -24.17
N GLU A 566 -39.25 2.94 -23.31
CA GLU A 566 -39.05 4.09 -22.42
C GLU A 566 -37.55 4.17 -22.09
N ALA A 567 -36.92 5.17 -22.71
CA ALA A 567 -35.51 5.47 -22.60
C ALA A 567 -35.15 5.95 -21.19
N ASN A 568 -34.15 5.32 -20.59
CA ASN A 568 -33.58 5.72 -19.32
C ASN A 568 -32.47 6.77 -19.58
N PRO A 569 -32.62 8.06 -19.19
CA PRO A 569 -31.73 9.14 -19.62
C PRO A 569 -30.37 9.18 -18.90
N TRP A 570 -29.96 8.10 -18.21
CA TRP A 570 -28.78 8.10 -17.33
C TRP A 570 -27.46 7.71 -17.98
N PHE A 571 -27.44 7.49 -19.31
CA PHE A 571 -26.26 7.00 -20.03
C PHE A 571 -25.86 7.88 -21.22
N MET A 572 -25.95 9.21 -21.14
CA MET A 572 -25.20 10.11 -22.03
C MET A 572 -24.84 11.41 -21.29
N SER A 573 -23.68 11.42 -20.63
CA SER A 573 -22.82 12.58 -20.34
C SER A 573 -21.57 12.13 -19.58
#